data_AF-A0A183CQN6-F1
#
_entry.id   AF-A0A183CQN6-F1
#
_cell.length_a   1.000
_cell.length_b   1.000
_cell.length_c   1.000
_cell.angle_alpha   90.00
_cell.angle_beta   90.00
_cell.angle_gamma   90.00
#
_symmetry.space_group_name_H-M   'P 1'
#
loop_
_entity.id
_entity.type
_entity.pdbx_description
1 polymer ?
#
loop_
_entity_poly.entity_id
_entity_poly.type
_entity_poly.pdbx_seq_one_letter_code
_entity_poly.pdbx_strand_id
1 'polypeptide(L)'
;MGNSGAHLLRLLGNRGQTVKGFLARLHCLAKLYGPKMDVPQLLLRRRFCSVIWSRAEQVLISRIDDDDDDSDASAGGRLQLQCKASAFPTPRYQWLEEDRPMDGANQSSLTII
;
A
#
# COMPACT_ATOMS: atom_id res chain seq x y z
N MET A 1 -14.48 -20.51 24.16
CA MET A 1 -14.49 -21.03 22.78
C MET A 1 -13.46 -20.26 21.97
N GLY A 2 -12.29 -20.86 21.71
CA GLY A 2 -11.17 -20.19 21.03
C GLY A 2 -11.54 -19.81 19.60
N ASN A 3 -11.15 -18.61 19.18
CA ASN A 3 -11.40 -18.04 17.85
C ASN A 3 -10.87 -18.97 16.74
N SER A 4 -11.73 -19.88 16.25
CA SER A 4 -11.39 -20.98 15.34
C SER A 4 -10.76 -20.48 14.03
N GLY A 5 -11.17 -19.30 13.55
CA GLY A 5 -10.58 -18.66 12.38
C GLY A 5 -9.10 -18.29 12.58
N ALA A 6 -8.74 -17.70 13.72
CA ALA A 6 -7.36 -17.32 14.01
C ALA A 6 -6.44 -18.55 14.19
N HIS A 7 -6.99 -19.67 14.64
CA HIS A 7 -6.27 -20.95 14.69
C HIS A 7 -6.04 -21.52 13.28
N LEU A 8 -7.06 -21.52 12.42
CA LEU A 8 -6.93 -21.95 11.02
C LEU A 8 -5.95 -21.09 10.21
N LEU A 9 -5.91 -19.78 10.47
CA LEU A 9 -4.92 -18.90 9.84
C LEU A 9 -3.48 -19.29 10.21
N ARG A 10 -3.23 -19.65 11.48
CA ARG A 10 -1.91 -20.12 11.94
C ARG A 10 -1.55 -21.47 11.31
N LEU A 11 -2.48 -22.41 11.27
CA LEU A 11 -2.26 -23.76 10.74
C LEU A 11 -2.01 -23.76 9.22
N LEU A 12 -2.81 -22.97 8.48
CA LEU A 12 -2.82 -23.02 7.02
C LEU A 12 -1.94 -21.93 6.38
N GLY A 13 -1.67 -20.82 7.07
CA GLY A 13 -1.00 -19.65 6.49
C GLY A 13 0.51 -19.78 6.32
N ASN A 14 1.19 -20.59 7.14
CA ASN A 14 2.66 -20.65 7.20
C ASN A 14 3.30 -21.48 6.07
N ARG A 15 3.14 -21.03 4.81
CA ARG A 15 3.67 -21.73 3.62
C ARG A 15 4.25 -20.77 2.57
N GLY A 16 4.70 -19.57 2.97
CA GLY A 16 5.27 -18.59 2.03
C GLY A 16 4.29 -18.03 0.98
N GLN A 17 2.99 -18.20 1.20
CA GLN A 17 1.93 -17.78 0.28
C GLN A 17 1.51 -16.33 0.50
N THR A 18 1.08 -15.65 -0.56
CA THR A 18 0.51 -14.30 -0.46
C THR A 18 -0.88 -14.32 0.19
N VAL A 19 -1.34 -13.19 0.75
CA VAL A 19 -2.71 -13.06 1.28
C VAL A 19 -3.75 -13.36 0.21
N LYS A 20 -3.54 -12.88 -1.03
CA LYS A 20 -4.39 -13.16 -2.19
C LYS A 20 -4.45 -14.66 -2.49
N GLY A 21 -3.29 -15.33 -2.56
CA GLY A 21 -3.22 -16.77 -2.78
C GLY A 21 -3.87 -17.56 -1.65
N PHE A 22 -3.71 -17.10 -0.41
CA PHE A 22 -4.35 -17.74 0.74
C PHE A 22 -5.86 -17.62 0.71
N LEU A 23 -6.40 -16.43 0.45
CA LEU A 23 -7.83 -16.19 0.31
C LEU A 23 -8.45 -17.09 -0.77
N ALA A 24 -7.79 -17.22 -1.93
CA ALA A 24 -8.23 -18.12 -3.00
C ALA A 24 -8.30 -19.58 -2.53
N ARG A 25 -7.27 -20.04 -1.80
CA ARG A 25 -7.25 -21.41 -1.27
C ARG A 25 -8.32 -21.64 -0.20
N LEU A 26 -8.51 -20.70 0.72
CA LEU A 26 -9.57 -20.77 1.73
C LEU A 26 -10.96 -20.81 1.08
N HIS A 27 -11.16 -20.03 0.02
CA HIS A 27 -12.40 -20.05 -0.75
C HIS A 27 -12.63 -21.43 -1.41
N CYS A 28 -11.60 -22.05 -1.98
CA CYS A 28 -11.70 -23.43 -2.47
C CYS A 28 -12.02 -24.44 -1.36
N LEU A 29 -11.38 -24.31 -0.20
CA LEU A 29 -11.65 -25.17 0.97
C LEU A 29 -13.06 -24.96 1.52
N ALA A 30 -13.63 -23.76 1.41
CA ALA A 30 -15.01 -23.48 1.81
C ALA A 30 -16.03 -24.32 1.01
N LYS A 31 -15.70 -24.68 -0.23
CA LYS A 31 -16.54 -25.59 -1.03
C LYS A 31 -16.62 -27.01 -0.46
N LEU A 32 -15.60 -27.44 0.30
CA LEU A 32 -15.51 -28.78 0.89
C LEU A 32 -15.92 -28.80 2.38
N TYR A 33 -15.46 -27.81 3.14
CA TYR A 33 -15.61 -27.74 4.59
C TYR A 33 -16.68 -26.74 5.05
N GLY A 34 -17.33 -26.07 4.11
CA GLY A 34 -18.45 -25.17 4.34
C GLY A 34 -18.06 -23.88 5.10
N PRO A 35 -19.01 -23.30 5.84
CA PRO A 35 -18.87 -21.97 6.45
C PRO A 35 -17.74 -21.83 7.48
N LYS A 36 -17.16 -22.94 7.96
CA LYS A 36 -16.00 -22.93 8.86
C LYS A 36 -14.78 -22.22 8.25
N MET A 37 -14.70 -22.19 6.91
CA MET A 37 -13.64 -21.50 6.19
C MET A 37 -13.94 -20.02 5.92
N ASP A 38 -15.14 -19.52 6.24
CA ASP A 38 -15.51 -18.12 6.00
C ASP A 38 -14.90 -17.19 7.05
N VAL A 39 -14.84 -17.62 8.31
CA VAL A 39 -14.24 -16.83 9.41
C VAL A 39 -12.78 -16.43 9.11
N PRO A 40 -11.85 -17.34 8.73
CA PRO A 40 -10.49 -16.94 8.38
C PRO A 40 -10.43 -16.03 7.14
N GLN A 41 -11.33 -16.21 6.16
CA GLN A 41 -11.42 -15.31 4.99
C GLN A 41 -11.83 -13.89 5.40
N LEU A 42 -12.85 -13.76 6.25
CA LEU A 42 -13.33 -12.48 6.77
C LEU A 42 -12.26 -11.77 7.60
N LEU A 43 -11.56 -12.51 8.47
CA LEU A 43 -10.47 -11.95 9.27
C LEU A 43 -9.35 -11.39 8.38
N LEU A 44 -8.94 -12.13 7.34
CA LEU A 44 -7.92 -11.64 6.39
C LEU A 44 -8.41 -10.44 5.59
N ARG A 45 -9.63 -10.48 5.03
CA ARG A 45 -10.17 -9.37 4.23
C ARG A 45 -10.36 -8.08 5.03
N ARG A 46 -10.69 -8.17 6.32
CA ARG A 46 -10.79 -7.01 7.20
C ARG A 46 -9.44 -6.44 7.62
N ARG A 47 -8.40 -7.27 7.62
CA ARG A 47 -7.06 -6.94 8.13
C ARG A 47 -6.04 -6.77 7.01
N PHE A 48 -6.42 -6.86 5.76
CA PHE A 48 -5.53 -6.68 4.63
C PHE A 48 -6.27 -5.97 3.52
N CYS A 49 -5.68 -4.88 3.04
CA CYS A 49 -6.09 -4.19 1.84
C CYS A 49 -4.88 -4.15 0.92
N SER A 50 -5.03 -4.64 -0.32
CA SER A 50 -3.98 -4.49 -1.32
C SER A 50 -3.72 -3.01 -1.59
N VAL A 51 -2.58 -2.69 -2.18
CA VAL A 51 -2.31 -1.33 -2.65
C VAL A 51 -3.40 -0.92 -3.64
N ILE A 52 -4.05 0.20 -3.37
CA ILE A 52 -5.05 0.84 -4.20
C ILE A 52 -4.62 2.29 -4.41
N TRP A 53 -4.64 2.76 -5.66
CA TRP A 53 -4.47 4.17 -5.99
C TRP A 53 -5.72 4.94 -5.61
N SER A 54 -5.60 6.02 -4.84
CA SER A 54 -6.79 6.73 -4.34
C SER A 54 -7.50 7.53 -5.42
N ARG A 55 -6.85 7.80 -6.56
CA ARG A 55 -7.38 8.45 -7.77
C ARG A 55 -6.74 7.83 -9.02
N ALA A 56 -7.31 8.10 -10.20
CA ALA A 56 -6.65 7.77 -11.48
C ALA A 56 -5.28 8.48 -11.60
N GLU A 57 -5.15 9.65 -10.98
CA GLU A 57 -3.89 10.39 -10.79
C GLU A 57 -3.07 9.71 -9.69
N GLN A 58 -2.05 8.95 -10.08
CA GLN A 58 -1.18 8.18 -9.16
C GLN A 58 -0.24 9.08 -8.35
N VAL A 59 0.22 10.16 -8.97
CA VAL A 59 1.13 11.16 -8.40
C VAL A 59 0.58 12.55 -8.73
N LEU A 60 0.36 13.37 -7.72
CA LEU A 60 -0.01 14.77 -7.87
C LEU A 60 1.26 15.64 -7.92
N ILE A 61 1.25 16.66 -8.78
CA ILE A 61 2.34 17.64 -8.90
C ILE A 61 1.81 18.98 -8.43
N SER A 62 2.48 19.63 -7.47
CA SER A 62 2.17 20.98 -7.01
C SER A 62 3.44 21.82 -6.91
N ARG A 63 3.34 23.12 -7.20
CA ARG A 63 4.43 24.07 -6.92
C ARG A 63 4.46 24.40 -5.44
N ILE A 64 5.67 24.48 -4.90
CA ILE A 64 5.92 25.06 -3.59
C ILE A 64 6.51 26.45 -3.89
N ASP A 65 5.64 27.46 -3.85
CA ASP A 65 6.08 28.85 -3.86
C ASP A 65 6.38 29.22 -2.40
N ASP A 66 7.57 29.77 -2.14
CA ASP A 66 7.86 30.35 -0.83
C ASP A 66 7.09 31.67 -0.77
N ASP A 67 6.13 31.78 0.14
CA ASP A 67 5.31 32.98 0.36
C ASP A 67 6.12 34.18 0.92
N ASP A 68 7.45 34.20 0.78
CA ASP A 68 8.29 35.30 1.21
C ASP A 68 9.39 35.61 0.19
N ASP A 69 9.32 36.86 -0.24
CA ASP A 69 10.36 37.72 -0.79
C ASP A 69 10.48 37.94 -2.31
N ASP A 70 10.32 39.22 -2.61
CA ASP A 70 10.36 39.93 -3.87
C ASP A 70 11.82 40.03 -4.34
N SER A 71 12.40 38.97 -4.94
CA SER A 71 13.58 39.15 -5.80
C SER A 71 13.91 37.96 -6.70
N ASP A 72 13.99 38.30 -7.97
CA ASP A 72 14.77 37.68 -9.04
C ASP A 72 14.23 36.39 -9.69
N ALA A 73 13.89 36.53 -10.96
CA ALA A 73 13.29 35.53 -11.85
C ALA A 73 14.27 34.42 -12.28
N SER A 74 15.10 33.91 -11.36
CA SER A 74 16.16 32.94 -11.63
C SER A 74 16.19 31.71 -10.69
N ALA A 75 15.35 31.64 -9.66
CA ALA A 75 15.30 30.45 -8.80
C ALA A 75 14.28 29.44 -9.35
N GLY A 76 14.77 28.28 -9.81
CA GLY A 76 13.93 27.17 -10.26
C GLY A 76 12.83 26.86 -9.23
N GLY A 77 11.58 27.01 -9.63
CA GLY A 77 10.45 26.78 -8.73
C GLY A 77 10.43 25.34 -8.22
N ARG A 78 10.28 25.17 -6.90
CA ARG A 78 10.29 23.85 -6.27
C ARG A 78 8.99 23.11 -6.58
N LEU A 79 9.10 21.85 -6.97
CA LEU A 79 7.96 20.98 -7.23
C LEU A 79 7.83 19.94 -6.13
N GLN A 80 6.60 19.74 -5.67
CA GLN A 80 6.23 18.62 -4.81
C GLN A 80 5.49 17.57 -5.62
N LEU A 81 6.00 16.35 -5.59
CA LEU A 81 5.32 15.16 -6.07
C LEU A 81 4.67 14.45 -4.88
N GLN A 82 3.39 14.10 -4.98
CA GLN A 82 2.66 13.41 -3.93
C GLN A 82 2.02 12.12 -4.46
N CYS A 83 2.55 10.98 -4.03
CA CYS A 83 2.07 9.65 -4.36
C CYS A 83 0.88 9.27 -3.46
N LYS A 84 -0.30 9.07 -4.08
CA LYS A 84 -1.55 8.79 -3.36
C LYS A 84 -1.94 7.32 -3.46
N ALA A 85 -1.34 6.51 -2.59
CA ALA A 85 -1.64 5.09 -2.44
C ALA A 85 -2.18 4.77 -1.04
N SER A 86 -3.13 3.84 -0.96
CA SER A 86 -3.69 3.31 0.28
C SER A 86 -3.55 1.79 0.30
N ALA A 87 -3.10 1.23 1.42
CA ALA A 87 -3.00 -0.21 1.63
C ALA A 87 -3.01 -0.51 3.14
N PHE A 88 -3.24 -1.78 3.48
CA PHE A 88 -2.96 -2.26 4.83
C PHE A 88 -2.19 -3.60 4.76
N PRO A 89 -1.00 -3.70 5.38
CA PRO A 89 -0.30 -2.64 6.11
C PRO A 89 0.10 -1.47 5.21
N THR A 90 0.36 -0.31 5.81
CA THR A 90 0.75 0.92 5.09
C THR A 90 1.84 0.60 4.06
N PRO A 91 1.70 1.06 2.80
CA PRO A 91 2.68 0.76 1.77
C PRO A 91 4.02 1.44 2.09
N ARG A 92 5.10 0.85 1.59
CA ARG A 92 6.42 1.49 1.56
C ARG A 92 6.56 2.21 0.22
N TYR A 93 7.12 3.41 0.24
CA TYR A 93 7.38 4.19 -0.97
C TYR A 93 8.87 4.11 -1.32
N GLN A 94 9.18 4.26 -2.60
CA GLN A 94 10.53 4.43 -3.13
C GLN A 94 10.41 5.22 -4.43
N TRP A 95 10.98 6.41 -4.48
CA TRP A 95 11.07 7.19 -5.72
C TRP A 95 12.26 6.72 -6.56
N LEU A 96 12.10 6.81 -7.87
CA LEU A 96 13.12 6.42 -8.84
C LEU A 96 13.45 7.62 -9.72
N GLU A 97 14.74 7.78 -10.01
CA GLU A 97 15.26 8.68 -11.03
C GLU A 97 15.97 7.82 -12.08
N GLU A 98 15.52 7.87 -13.33
CA GLU A 98 16.05 7.02 -14.41
C GLU A 98 16.13 5.52 -14.03
N ASP A 99 15.05 4.99 -13.45
CA ASP A 99 14.94 3.61 -12.95
C ASP A 99 15.89 3.23 -11.80
N ARG A 100 16.62 4.20 -11.22
CA ARG A 100 17.46 4.00 -10.05
C ARG A 100 16.77 4.48 -8.78
N PRO A 101 16.75 3.69 -7.69
CA PRO A 101 16.23 4.14 -6.41
C PRO A 101 16.97 5.39 -5.93
N MET A 102 16.23 6.45 -5.64
CA MET A 102 16.78 7.63 -4.99
C MET A 102 17.00 7.36 -3.50
N ASP A 103 18.20 7.63 -3.01
CA ASP A 103 18.52 7.42 -1.60
C ASP A 103 17.67 8.33 -0.69
N GLY A 104 17.08 7.74 0.35
CA GLY A 104 16.24 8.46 1.31
C GLY A 104 14.84 8.84 0.82
N ALA A 105 14.55 8.71 -0.48
CA ALA A 105 13.24 9.05 -1.06
C ALA A 105 12.21 7.93 -0.85
N ASN A 106 11.87 7.64 0.41
CA ASN A 106 10.99 6.55 0.82
C ASN A 106 9.65 7.01 1.42
N GLN A 107 9.34 8.30 1.25
CA GLN A 107 8.11 8.94 1.70
C GLN A 107 7.07 9.00 0.58
N SER A 108 5.81 9.23 0.95
CA SER A 108 4.74 9.45 -0.02
C SER A 108 4.85 10.78 -0.78
N SER A 109 5.75 11.67 -0.36
CA SER A 109 6.05 12.95 -1.01
C SER A 109 7.52 13.09 -1.36
N LEU A 110 7.82 13.68 -2.51
CA LEU A 110 9.17 14.04 -2.97
C LEU A 110 9.19 15.52 -3.37
N THR A 111 10.22 16.24 -2.97
CA THR A 111 10.45 17.62 -3.42
C THR A 111 11.62 17.64 -4.40
N ILE A 112 11.40 18.26 -5.56
CA ILE A 112 12.39 18.47 -6.61
C ILE A 112 12.66 19.97 -6.70
N ILE A 113 13.94 20.34 -6.82
CA ILE A 113 14.44 21.71 -6.88
C ILE A 113 15.08 21.91 -8.25
#